data_AF-A0A431V9F4-F1
#
_entry.id   AF-A0A431V9F4-F1
#
_cell.length_a   1.000
_cell.length_b   1.000
_cell.length_c   1.000
_cell.angle_alpha   90.00
_cell.angle_beta   90.00
_cell.angle_gamma   90.00
#
_symmetry.space_group_name_H-M   'P 1'
#
loop_
_entity.id
_entity.type
_entity.pdbx_description
1 polymer ?
#
loop_
_entity_poly.entity_id
_entity_poly.type
_entity_poly.pdbx_seq_one_letter_code
_entity_poly.pdbx_strand_id
1 'polypeptide(L)'
;SAHVAVAHGGAFVAGKAQYADVNGDGKADLIVQGSDNRFWLSESTGSGFVAPHMVVAEGGTFQAGQAQYADVNGDGKADLLFQDNDNNFYLSESTGNGFASPHLVIDHGGSFQTGQAQLADMNGDGKADLIFQGNDNRFWLSESSGAGFATPHLVADQIGNFNFGQAQYADINGDGKADLIYQGADNHFWLSTSTGISFSASDNLIQGDVGNDTLSGGAGNDTLVGGLGNDVLMGMAGNNQLDGGDGYDIAVLSGNRAEYTVDFIGDTVKVAGVDGVSVMTHVEALQFSDMRVSTSTGAIMVDAVQHGGVALAGKAQYADINGDGKADLIYQGGDNRFWLSESTGSGFVAPHMVVAEGGT
;
A
#
# COMPACT_ATOMS: atom_id res chain seq x y z
N SER A 1 29.98 16.46 -31.71
CA SER A 1 29.69 17.92 -31.75
C SER A 1 28.18 18.09 -31.73
N ALA A 2 27.66 19.04 -30.96
CA ALA A 2 26.23 19.36 -31.05
C ALA A 2 25.92 20.00 -32.41
N HIS A 3 24.85 19.58 -33.07
CA HIS A 3 24.32 20.16 -34.30
C HIS A 3 22.81 20.36 -34.17
N VAL A 4 22.23 21.20 -35.02
CA VAL A 4 20.78 21.37 -35.08
C VAL A 4 20.16 20.13 -35.71
N ALA A 5 19.38 19.37 -34.94
CA ALA A 5 18.76 18.12 -35.39
C ALA A 5 17.44 18.35 -36.15
N VAL A 6 16.67 19.38 -35.79
CA VAL A 6 15.43 19.82 -36.45
C VAL A 6 15.10 21.26 -36.02
N ALA A 7 14.43 22.02 -36.87
CA ALA A 7 13.89 23.33 -36.54
C ALA A 7 12.35 23.27 -36.65
N HIS A 8 11.66 23.48 -35.53
CA HIS A 8 10.21 23.63 -35.53
C HIS A 8 9.82 25.10 -35.67
N GLY A 9 8.85 25.40 -36.54
CA GLY A 9 8.21 26.71 -36.60
C GLY A 9 6.96 26.75 -35.73
N GLY A 10 6.94 27.53 -34.65
CA GLY A 10 5.77 27.67 -33.79
C GLY A 10 6.08 28.09 -32.36
N ALA A 11 5.03 28.44 -31.60
CA ALA A 11 5.10 28.61 -30.15
C ALA A 11 4.72 27.29 -29.48
N PHE A 12 5.67 26.69 -28.76
CA PHE A 12 5.46 25.45 -28.02
C PHE A 12 5.35 25.73 -26.54
N VAL A 13 4.66 24.85 -25.83
CA VAL A 13 4.64 24.88 -24.38
C VAL A 13 6.03 24.43 -23.88
N ALA A 14 6.70 25.27 -23.09
CA ALA A 14 8.03 24.96 -22.57
C ALA A 14 8.01 23.64 -21.77
N GLY A 15 9.01 22.78 -22.00
CA GLY A 15 9.15 21.50 -21.30
C GLY A 15 8.20 20.39 -21.78
N LYS A 16 7.64 20.49 -22.99
CA LYS A 16 6.67 19.51 -23.54
C LYS A 16 7.15 18.79 -24.81
N ALA A 17 8.47 18.76 -25.05
CA ALA A 17 9.05 17.84 -26.02
C ALA A 17 9.16 16.47 -25.35
N GLN A 18 8.52 15.47 -25.93
CA GLN A 18 8.56 14.07 -25.48
C GLN A 18 9.10 13.20 -26.61
N TYR A 19 9.57 12.01 -26.26
CA TYR A 19 10.21 11.09 -27.19
C TYR A 19 9.60 9.70 -27.05
N ALA A 20 9.17 9.13 -28.16
CA ALA A 20 8.59 7.78 -28.21
C ALA A 20 8.70 7.21 -29.63
N ASP A 21 8.76 5.89 -29.76
CA ASP A 21 8.80 5.22 -31.07
C ASP A 21 7.38 5.10 -31.63
N VAL A 22 6.91 6.13 -32.33
CA VAL A 22 5.53 6.19 -32.83
C VAL A 22 5.36 5.29 -34.06
N ASN A 23 6.43 5.04 -34.81
CA ASN A 23 6.38 4.27 -36.05
C ASN A 23 6.82 2.79 -35.90
N GLY A 24 7.38 2.40 -34.75
CA GLY A 24 7.81 1.05 -34.43
C GLY A 24 9.13 0.64 -35.09
N ASP A 25 9.98 1.61 -35.48
CA ASP A 25 11.26 1.34 -36.15
C ASP A 25 12.45 1.18 -35.19
N GLY A 26 12.18 1.21 -33.88
CA GLY A 26 13.15 1.12 -32.80
C GLY A 26 13.84 2.44 -32.48
N LYS A 27 13.41 3.57 -33.05
CA LYS A 27 13.97 4.90 -32.78
C LYS A 27 12.95 5.79 -32.10
N ALA A 28 13.41 6.55 -31.10
CA ALA A 28 12.56 7.54 -30.46
C ALA A 28 12.32 8.74 -31.41
N ASP A 29 11.06 8.92 -31.81
CA ASP A 29 10.57 10.08 -32.56
C ASP A 29 10.33 11.27 -31.62
N LEU A 30 10.33 12.49 -32.16
CA LEU A 30 10.06 13.70 -31.38
C LEU A 30 8.58 14.06 -31.51
N ILE A 31 7.90 14.15 -30.36
CA ILE A 31 6.52 14.63 -30.26
C ILE A 31 6.49 15.94 -29.48
N VAL A 32 5.76 16.93 -30.00
CA VAL A 32 5.64 18.24 -29.35
C VAL A 32 4.18 18.70 -29.32
N GLN A 33 3.72 19.08 -28.12
CA GLN A 33 2.42 19.72 -27.94
C GLN A 33 2.52 21.25 -28.20
N GLY A 34 1.74 21.74 -29.16
CA GLY A 34 1.57 23.17 -29.43
C GLY A 34 0.73 23.86 -28.36
N SER A 35 0.85 25.18 -28.24
CA SER A 35 0.02 26.00 -27.33
C SER A 35 -1.47 26.01 -27.66
N ASP A 36 -1.84 25.42 -28.79
CA ASP A 36 -3.19 25.26 -29.32
C ASP A 36 -3.72 23.83 -29.15
N ASN A 37 -3.07 23.03 -28.29
CA ASN A 37 -3.40 21.63 -28.02
C ASN A 37 -3.27 20.69 -29.23
N ARG A 38 -2.56 21.09 -30.28
CA ARG A 38 -2.26 20.21 -31.42
C ARG A 38 -0.92 19.52 -31.22
N PHE A 39 -0.83 18.28 -31.66
CA PHE A 39 0.41 17.50 -31.58
C PHE A 39 1.13 17.48 -32.92
N TRP A 40 2.45 17.67 -32.86
CA TRP A 40 3.35 17.63 -34.00
C TRP A 40 4.32 16.48 -33.81
N LEU A 41 4.49 15.67 -34.86
CA LEU A 41 5.42 14.55 -34.92
C LEU A 41 6.59 14.92 -35.84
N SER A 42 7.76 14.44 -35.48
CA SER A 42 8.98 14.53 -36.28
C SER A 42 9.73 13.22 -36.10
N GLU A 43 9.65 12.36 -37.11
CA GLU A 43 10.22 11.00 -37.07
C GLU A 43 11.75 11.01 -37.09
N SER A 44 12.34 10.09 -36.33
CA SER A 44 13.77 9.97 -36.18
C SER A 44 14.43 9.30 -37.37
N THR A 45 15.49 9.93 -37.87
CA THR A 45 16.38 9.35 -38.88
C THR A 45 17.59 8.64 -38.26
N GLY A 46 17.69 8.62 -36.93
CA GLY A 46 18.88 8.16 -36.18
C GLY A 46 20.04 9.18 -36.11
N SER A 47 20.00 10.26 -36.90
CA SER A 47 21.01 11.34 -36.88
C SER A 47 20.40 12.75 -36.77
N GLY A 48 19.07 12.82 -36.72
CA GLY A 48 18.24 14.02 -36.69
C GLY A 48 16.78 13.61 -36.89
N PHE A 49 15.90 14.57 -37.21
CA PHE A 49 14.48 14.28 -37.45
C PHE A 49 14.02 14.81 -38.80
N VAL A 50 12.96 14.22 -39.35
CA VAL A 50 12.29 14.74 -40.55
C VAL A 50 11.52 16.03 -40.24
N ALA A 51 11.10 16.76 -41.28
CA ALA A 51 10.33 17.99 -41.07
C ALA A 51 9.01 17.70 -40.33
N PRO A 52 8.63 18.52 -39.33
CA PRO A 52 7.50 18.20 -38.48
C PRO A 52 6.16 18.37 -39.21
N HIS A 53 5.24 17.44 -38.97
CA HIS A 53 3.86 17.51 -39.42
C HIS A 53 2.89 17.31 -38.26
N MET A 54 1.67 17.82 -38.44
CA MET A 54 0.62 17.74 -37.42
C MET A 54 -0.04 16.36 -37.47
N VAL A 55 -0.19 15.70 -36.32
CA VAL A 55 -0.66 14.31 -36.22
C VAL A 55 -1.94 14.12 -35.42
N VAL A 56 -2.31 15.09 -34.58
CA VAL A 56 -3.60 15.10 -33.89
C VAL A 56 -4.27 16.45 -34.13
N ALA A 57 -5.47 16.40 -34.72
CA ALA A 57 -6.28 17.58 -35.06
C ALA A 57 -7.61 17.65 -34.28
N GLU A 58 -8.02 16.57 -33.60
CA GLU A 58 -9.33 16.52 -32.94
C GLU A 58 -9.27 17.21 -31.57
N GLY A 59 -10.01 18.31 -31.46
CA GLY A 59 -10.03 19.19 -30.32
C GLY A 59 -10.69 18.54 -29.10
N GLY A 60 -9.88 18.22 -28.11
CA GLY A 60 -10.28 18.04 -26.72
C GLY A 60 -9.69 19.12 -25.82
N THR A 61 -10.21 19.26 -24.61
CA THR A 61 -9.54 19.98 -23.53
C THR A 61 -8.55 19.03 -22.87
N PHE A 62 -7.26 19.22 -23.15
CA PHE A 62 -6.18 18.45 -22.55
C PHE A 62 -5.63 19.19 -21.35
N GLN A 63 -5.35 18.47 -20.27
CA GLN A 63 -4.50 19.00 -19.21
C GLN A 63 -3.06 19.10 -19.73
N ALA A 64 -2.48 20.30 -19.69
CA ALA A 64 -1.16 20.57 -20.26
C ALA A 64 -0.06 19.75 -19.55
N GLY A 65 0.51 18.75 -20.24
CA GLY A 65 1.55 17.88 -19.68
C GLY A 65 1.13 16.52 -19.18
N GLN A 66 -0.10 16.10 -19.46
CA GLN A 66 -0.57 14.76 -19.08
C GLN A 66 -0.68 13.82 -20.28
N ALA A 67 -0.06 14.16 -21.41
CA ALA A 67 0.11 13.22 -22.52
C ALA A 67 1.24 12.24 -22.19
N GLN A 68 0.96 10.97 -22.43
CA GLN A 68 1.88 9.85 -22.27
C GLN A 68 1.90 9.02 -23.54
N TYR A 69 3.04 8.39 -23.79
CA TYR A 69 3.27 7.61 -24.99
C TYR A 69 3.82 6.24 -24.59
N ALA A 70 3.07 5.18 -24.88
CA ALA A 70 3.48 3.80 -24.64
C ALA A 70 2.71 2.85 -25.55
N ASP A 71 3.24 1.66 -25.80
CA ASP A 71 2.57 0.63 -26.61
C ASP A 71 1.48 -0.04 -25.77
N VAL A 72 0.24 0.46 -25.87
CA VAL A 72 -0.87 -0.03 -25.05
C VAL A 72 -1.50 -1.27 -25.68
N ASN A 73 -1.39 -1.45 -26.99
CA ASN A 73 -1.97 -2.57 -27.72
C ASN A 73 -1.00 -3.72 -28.06
N GLY A 74 0.30 -3.54 -27.79
CA GLY A 74 1.34 -4.53 -28.01
C GLY A 74 1.74 -4.67 -29.48
N ASP A 75 1.50 -3.66 -30.32
CA ASP A 75 1.80 -3.69 -31.75
C ASP A 75 3.22 -3.18 -32.11
N GLY A 76 3.98 -2.78 -31.10
CA GLY A 76 5.33 -2.26 -31.19
C GLY A 76 5.39 -0.74 -31.44
N LYS A 77 4.26 -0.03 -31.44
CA LYS A 77 4.22 1.43 -31.63
C LYS A 77 3.72 2.11 -30.37
N ALA A 78 4.29 3.28 -30.07
CA ALA A 78 3.81 4.09 -28.96
C ALA A 78 2.47 4.75 -29.29
N ASP A 79 1.42 4.34 -28.58
CA ASP A 79 0.10 4.96 -28.60
C ASP A 79 0.07 6.23 -27.74
N LEU A 80 -0.90 7.11 -27.98
CA LEU A 80 -1.11 8.32 -27.19
C LEU A 80 -2.22 8.08 -26.15
N LEU A 81 -1.86 8.22 -24.88
CA LEU A 81 -2.81 8.33 -23.78
C LEU A 81 -2.82 9.77 -23.24
N PHE A 82 -4.00 10.34 -23.01
CA PHE A 82 -4.12 11.65 -22.39
C PHE A 82 -5.31 11.75 -21.45
N GLN A 83 -5.21 12.70 -20.52
CA GLN A 83 -6.21 12.99 -19.51
C GLN A 83 -6.90 14.34 -19.78
N ASP A 84 -8.23 14.37 -19.60
CA ASP A 84 -9.00 15.61 -19.65
C ASP A 84 -9.14 16.28 -18.26
N ASN A 85 -9.89 17.39 -18.19
CA ASN A 85 -10.12 18.12 -16.94
C ASN A 85 -11.02 17.40 -15.94
N ASP A 86 -11.77 16.40 -16.38
CA ASP A 86 -12.70 15.61 -15.57
C ASP A 86 -12.05 14.30 -15.10
N ASN A 87 -10.75 14.14 -15.32
CA ASN A 87 -9.94 12.95 -15.05
C ASN A 87 -10.28 11.72 -15.91
N ASN A 88 -10.96 11.91 -17.04
CA ASN A 88 -11.17 10.84 -18.00
C ASN A 88 -9.89 10.58 -18.79
N PHE A 89 -9.64 9.31 -19.13
CA PHE A 89 -8.49 8.93 -19.96
C PHE A 89 -8.97 8.50 -21.35
N TYR A 90 -8.30 9.06 -22.35
CA TYR A 90 -8.54 8.79 -23.75
C TYR A 90 -7.31 8.14 -24.37
N LEU A 91 -7.54 7.08 -25.13
CA LEU A 91 -6.53 6.39 -25.92
C LEU A 91 -6.67 6.78 -27.39
N SER A 92 -5.54 6.97 -28.05
CA SER A 92 -5.44 7.30 -29.46
C SER A 92 -4.30 6.46 -30.02
N GLU A 93 -4.65 5.37 -30.71
CA GLU A 93 -3.70 4.36 -31.19
C GLU A 93 -2.80 4.91 -32.30
N SER A 94 -1.54 4.49 -32.33
CA SER A 94 -0.61 4.91 -33.37
C SER A 94 -0.93 4.27 -34.73
N THR A 95 -1.00 5.12 -35.75
CA THR A 95 -1.09 4.68 -37.15
C THR A 95 0.29 4.53 -37.82
N GLY A 96 1.37 4.76 -37.06
CA GLY A 96 2.75 4.77 -37.52
C GLY A 96 3.23 6.09 -38.15
N ASN A 97 2.31 6.99 -38.50
CA ASN A 97 2.62 8.34 -38.99
C ASN A 97 1.75 9.42 -38.33
N GLY A 98 1.02 9.04 -37.28
CA GLY A 98 0.09 9.85 -36.52
C GLY A 98 -0.74 8.98 -35.57
N PHE A 99 -1.90 9.47 -35.16
CA PHE A 99 -2.78 8.76 -34.23
C PHE A 99 -4.23 8.72 -34.71
N ALA A 100 -4.94 7.66 -34.33
CA ALA A 100 -6.36 7.48 -34.61
C ALA A 100 -7.25 8.46 -33.80
N SER A 101 -8.54 8.57 -34.16
CA SER A 101 -9.49 9.38 -33.36
C SER A 101 -9.51 8.89 -31.91
N PRO A 102 -9.33 9.77 -30.92
CA PRO A 102 -9.32 9.35 -29.51
C PRO A 102 -10.66 8.79 -29.06
N HIS A 103 -10.64 7.73 -28.25
CA HIS A 103 -11.81 7.20 -27.58
C HIS A 103 -11.58 7.07 -26.08
N LEU A 104 -12.67 7.19 -25.32
CA LEU A 104 -12.66 7.03 -23.87
C LEU A 104 -12.34 5.57 -23.53
N VAL A 105 -11.28 5.34 -22.76
CA VAL A 105 -10.89 3.98 -22.32
C VAL A 105 -11.15 3.74 -20.85
N ILE A 106 -11.33 4.82 -20.08
CA ILE A 106 -11.47 4.79 -18.64
C ILE A 106 -12.43 5.93 -18.23
N ASP A 107 -13.52 5.55 -17.54
CA ASP A 107 -14.37 6.43 -16.75
C ASP A 107 -14.18 6.00 -15.29
N HIS A 108 -13.49 6.80 -14.49
CA HIS A 108 -13.19 6.47 -13.09
C HIS A 108 -13.91 7.46 -12.19
N GLY A 109 -14.91 6.97 -11.44
CA GLY A 109 -15.67 7.74 -10.45
C GLY A 109 -14.90 8.11 -9.18
N GLY A 110 -13.61 8.44 -9.28
CA GLY A 110 -12.72 8.75 -8.16
C GLY A 110 -11.90 10.03 -8.39
N SER A 111 -11.24 10.53 -7.34
CA SER A 111 -10.36 11.70 -7.42
C SER A 111 -8.89 11.26 -7.31
N PHE A 112 -8.09 11.62 -8.31
CA PHE A 112 -6.65 11.33 -8.36
C PHE A 112 -5.84 12.63 -8.27
N GLN A 113 -4.55 12.53 -7.98
CA GLN A 113 -3.68 13.70 -8.10
C GLN A 113 -3.26 13.90 -9.55
N THR A 114 -3.26 15.16 -9.99
CA THR A 114 -2.81 15.55 -11.32
C THR A 114 -1.37 15.07 -11.55
N GLY A 115 -1.18 14.27 -12.61
CA GLY A 115 0.14 13.82 -13.09
C GLY A 115 0.66 12.51 -12.49
N GLN A 116 -0.17 11.76 -11.76
CA GLN A 116 0.26 10.52 -11.07
C GLN A 116 -0.23 9.21 -11.70
N ALA A 117 -0.94 9.26 -12.84
CA ALA A 117 -1.07 8.08 -13.69
C ALA A 117 0.19 7.93 -14.51
N GLN A 118 0.69 6.71 -14.69
CA GLN A 118 1.84 6.37 -15.52
C GLN A 118 1.53 5.08 -16.29
N LEU A 119 2.19 4.91 -17.42
CA LEU A 119 2.10 3.72 -18.26
C LEU A 119 3.36 2.87 -18.11
N ALA A 120 3.19 1.59 -17.80
CA ALA A 120 4.28 0.64 -17.68
C ALA A 120 3.76 -0.79 -17.89
N ASP A 121 4.54 -1.67 -18.52
CA ASP A 121 4.19 -3.10 -18.65
C ASP A 121 4.39 -3.78 -17.30
N MET A 122 3.32 -3.89 -16.52
CA MET A 122 3.39 -4.35 -15.14
C MET A 122 3.41 -5.87 -15.08
N ASN A 123 2.70 -6.53 -16.01
CA ASN A 123 2.52 -7.98 -16.06
C ASN A 123 3.46 -8.72 -17.02
N GLY A 124 4.23 -7.99 -17.82
CA GLY A 124 5.20 -8.53 -18.77
C GLY A 124 4.55 -9.12 -20.03
N ASP A 125 3.32 -8.70 -20.36
CA ASP A 125 2.60 -9.19 -21.53
C ASP A 125 2.92 -8.43 -22.83
N GLY A 126 3.80 -7.43 -22.74
CA GLY A 126 4.20 -6.57 -23.84
C GLY A 126 3.30 -5.36 -24.07
N LYS A 127 2.28 -5.15 -23.23
CA LYS A 127 1.39 -3.98 -23.28
C LYS A 127 1.66 -3.08 -22.08
N ALA A 128 1.62 -1.78 -22.32
CA ALA A 128 1.66 -0.81 -21.24
C ALA A 128 0.34 -0.81 -20.46
N ASP A 129 0.41 -1.16 -19.19
CA ASP A 129 -0.68 -1.06 -18.23
C ASP A 129 -0.74 0.34 -17.61
N LEU A 130 -1.92 0.72 -17.11
CA LEU A 130 -2.09 1.98 -16.41
C LEU A 130 -1.93 1.78 -14.91
N ILE A 131 -0.93 2.42 -14.32
CA ILE A 131 -0.71 2.46 -12.87
C ILE A 131 -0.87 3.88 -12.35
N PHE A 132 -1.56 4.04 -11.22
CA PHE A 132 -1.77 5.36 -10.63
C PHE A 132 -1.81 5.35 -9.11
N GLN A 133 -1.43 6.50 -8.54
CA GLN A 133 -1.48 6.74 -7.10
C GLN A 133 -2.77 7.48 -6.71
N GLY A 134 -3.49 6.94 -5.74
CA GLY A 134 -4.66 7.57 -5.12
C GLY A 134 -4.28 8.65 -4.10
N ASN A 135 -5.24 9.51 -3.76
CA ASN A 135 -5.08 10.55 -2.72
C ASN A 135 -4.79 9.99 -1.31
N ASP A 136 -5.00 8.70 -1.12
CA ASP A 136 -4.77 7.92 0.09
C ASP A 136 -3.42 7.17 0.06
N ASN A 137 -2.52 7.53 -0.86
CA ASN A 137 -1.21 6.89 -1.08
C ASN A 137 -1.28 5.41 -1.43
N ARG A 138 -2.43 4.94 -1.93
CA ARG A 138 -2.58 3.58 -2.45
C ARG A 138 -2.32 3.54 -3.94
N PHE A 139 -1.71 2.46 -4.42
CA PHE A 139 -1.44 2.26 -5.85
C PHE A 139 -2.46 1.32 -6.45
N TRP A 140 -2.97 1.71 -7.61
CA TRP A 140 -3.97 0.98 -8.35
C TRP A 140 -3.45 0.67 -9.74
N LEU A 141 -3.77 -0.53 -10.22
CA LEU A 141 -3.40 -1.02 -11.53
C LEU A 141 -4.65 -1.28 -12.36
N SER A 142 -4.61 -0.85 -13.61
CA SER A 142 -5.56 -1.16 -14.67
C SER A 142 -4.78 -1.84 -15.79
N GLU A 143 -4.97 -3.16 -15.93
CA GLU A 143 -4.26 -3.92 -16.97
C GLU A 143 -4.80 -3.61 -18.38
N SER A 144 -3.92 -3.52 -19.37
CA SER A 144 -4.31 -3.26 -20.75
C SER A 144 -4.86 -4.52 -21.42
N SER A 145 -6.03 -4.39 -22.01
CA SER A 145 -6.61 -5.38 -22.94
C SER A 145 -6.17 -5.15 -24.39
N GLY A 146 -5.43 -4.08 -24.65
CA GLY A 146 -5.06 -3.57 -25.97
C GLY A 146 -6.09 -2.67 -26.64
N ALA A 147 -7.37 -2.77 -26.28
CA ALA A 147 -8.41 -1.81 -26.75
C ALA A 147 -8.80 -0.78 -25.68
N GLY A 148 -8.30 -0.95 -24.46
CA GLY A 148 -8.65 -0.21 -23.25
C GLY A 148 -8.17 -0.96 -22.00
N PHE A 149 -8.62 -0.54 -20.83
CA PHE A 149 -8.10 -1.05 -19.55
C PHE A 149 -9.16 -1.83 -18.75
N ALA A 150 -8.70 -2.81 -17.98
CA ALA A 150 -9.53 -3.54 -17.02
C ALA A 150 -10.00 -2.64 -15.87
N THR A 151 -10.93 -3.13 -15.04
CA THR A 151 -11.33 -2.40 -13.82
C THR A 151 -10.13 -2.28 -12.88
N PRO A 152 -9.81 -1.09 -12.35
CA PRO A 152 -8.66 -0.93 -11.47
C PRO A 152 -8.76 -1.77 -10.20
N HIS A 153 -7.65 -2.38 -9.80
CA HIS A 153 -7.51 -3.06 -8.51
C HIS A 153 -6.30 -2.53 -7.73
N LEU A 154 -6.35 -2.69 -6.41
CA LEU A 154 -5.29 -2.26 -5.51
C LEU A 154 -4.07 -3.18 -5.67
N VAL A 155 -2.89 -2.60 -5.88
CA VAL A 155 -1.62 -3.33 -6.07
C VAL A 155 -0.55 -3.00 -5.04
N ALA A 156 -0.76 -1.95 -4.25
CA ALA A 156 0.02 -1.68 -3.06
C ALA A 156 -0.78 -0.84 -2.06
N ASP A 157 -0.79 -1.29 -0.80
CA ASP A 157 -1.32 -0.54 0.33
C ASP A 157 -0.15 0.01 1.17
N GLN A 158 -0.17 1.32 1.43
CA GLN A 158 0.73 2.03 2.35
C GLN A 158 2.20 1.57 2.37
N ILE A 159 2.88 1.59 1.22
CA ILE A 159 4.32 1.32 1.18
C ILE A 159 5.10 2.55 1.71
N GLY A 160 5.18 2.73 3.03
CA GLY A 160 6.00 3.76 3.66
C GLY A 160 5.55 5.22 3.46
N ASN A 161 6.36 6.15 3.96
CA ASN A 161 6.14 7.60 3.84
C ASN A 161 6.79 8.14 2.57
N PHE A 162 5.97 8.34 1.54
CA PHE A 162 6.39 8.89 0.25
C PHE A 162 6.50 10.42 0.26
N ASN A 163 7.47 10.95 -0.48
CA ASN A 163 7.32 12.29 -1.03
C ASN A 163 6.44 12.22 -2.29
N PHE A 164 5.44 13.10 -2.35
CA PHE A 164 4.49 13.15 -3.48
C PHE A 164 5.20 13.29 -4.84
N GLY A 165 4.78 12.47 -5.82
CA GLY A 165 5.26 12.55 -7.21
C GLY A 165 6.64 11.95 -7.48
N GLN A 166 7.17 11.11 -6.57
CA GLN A 166 8.49 10.48 -6.72
C GLN A 166 8.47 8.98 -7.07
N ALA A 167 7.30 8.40 -7.33
CA ALA A 167 7.19 7.03 -7.82
C ALA A 167 7.54 6.94 -9.31
N GLN A 168 8.36 5.96 -9.67
CA GLN A 168 8.77 5.63 -11.03
C GLN A 168 8.64 4.12 -11.24
N TYR A 169 8.39 3.70 -12.48
CA TYR A 169 8.28 2.29 -12.84
C TYR A 169 9.27 1.93 -13.93
N ALA A 170 10.09 0.89 -13.69
CA ALA A 170 11.07 0.39 -14.64
C ALA A 170 11.41 -1.06 -14.33
N ASP A 171 11.68 -1.88 -15.34
CA ASP A 171 12.20 -3.24 -15.15
C ASP A 171 13.65 -3.17 -14.66
N ILE A 172 13.85 -3.31 -13.34
CA ILE A 172 15.16 -3.21 -12.69
C ILE A 172 15.83 -4.58 -12.58
N ASN A 173 15.03 -5.64 -12.44
CA ASN A 173 15.53 -6.99 -12.24
C ASN A 173 15.72 -7.78 -13.57
N GLY A 174 15.22 -7.26 -14.69
CA GLY A 174 15.32 -7.85 -16.03
C GLY A 174 14.34 -8.98 -16.30
N ASP A 175 13.24 -9.08 -15.55
CA ASP A 175 12.23 -10.13 -15.70
C ASP A 175 11.12 -9.80 -16.71
N GLY A 176 11.17 -8.61 -17.31
CA GLY A 176 10.21 -8.11 -18.27
C GLY A 176 9.02 -7.39 -17.64
N LYS A 177 8.99 -7.20 -16.33
CA LYS A 177 7.93 -6.47 -15.61
C LYS A 177 8.47 -5.17 -15.04
N ALA A 178 7.68 -4.12 -15.08
CA ALA A 178 8.08 -2.85 -14.49
C ALA A 178 8.00 -2.90 -12.95
N ASP A 179 9.12 -2.70 -12.29
CA ASP A 179 9.25 -2.60 -10.83
C ASP A 179 8.94 -1.18 -10.35
N LEU A 180 8.45 -1.02 -9.11
CA LEU A 180 8.22 0.28 -8.49
C LEU A 180 9.50 0.76 -7.79
N ILE A 181 9.90 1.99 -8.08
CA ILE A 181 10.99 2.70 -7.40
C ILE A 181 10.43 4.00 -6.85
N TYR A 182 10.71 4.31 -5.59
CA TYR A 182 10.26 5.57 -5.00
C TYR A 182 11.27 6.12 -4.00
N GLN A 183 11.25 7.43 -3.81
CA GLN A 183 12.05 8.11 -2.79
C GLN A 183 11.20 8.42 -1.56
N GLY A 184 11.67 7.97 -0.40
CA GLY A 184 11.07 8.23 0.91
C GLY A 184 11.39 9.63 1.44
N ALA A 185 10.62 10.08 2.43
CA ALA A 185 10.82 11.37 3.10
C ALA A 185 12.19 11.52 3.79
N ASP A 186 12.87 10.40 4.06
CA ASP A 186 14.20 10.28 4.64
C ASP A 186 15.34 10.27 3.60
N ASN A 187 15.02 10.48 2.32
CA ASN A 187 15.92 10.40 1.17
C ASN A 187 16.42 8.99 0.82
N HIS A 188 15.84 7.93 1.37
CA HIS A 188 16.11 6.59 0.85
C HIS A 188 15.34 6.35 -0.45
N PHE A 189 15.95 5.61 -1.37
CA PHE A 189 15.28 5.06 -2.53
C PHE A 189 14.91 3.61 -2.24
N TRP A 190 13.64 3.31 -2.41
CA TRP A 190 13.06 2.02 -2.18
C TRP A 190 12.69 1.40 -3.52
N LEU A 191 12.87 0.08 -3.62
CA LEU A 191 12.54 -0.72 -4.79
C LEU A 191 11.54 -1.80 -4.33
N SER A 192 10.46 -1.97 -5.08
CA SER A 192 9.50 -3.05 -4.92
C SER A 192 9.31 -3.72 -6.27
N THR A 193 9.81 -4.95 -6.41
CA THR A 193 9.78 -5.63 -7.71
C THR A 193 8.35 -6.04 -8.09
N SER A 194 7.97 -6.07 -9.36
CA SER A 194 6.62 -6.44 -9.77
C SER A 194 6.41 -7.95 -9.80
N THR A 195 5.25 -8.41 -9.31
CA THR A 195 4.79 -9.79 -9.50
C THR A 195 3.92 -9.95 -10.75
N GLY A 196 3.47 -8.83 -11.32
CA GLY A 196 2.57 -8.76 -12.47
C GLY A 196 1.26 -8.06 -12.13
N ILE A 197 0.65 -8.47 -11.01
CA ILE A 197 -0.64 -7.98 -10.54
C ILE A 197 -0.55 -7.29 -9.17
N SER A 198 0.67 -7.18 -8.64
CA SER A 198 1.02 -6.60 -7.33
C SER A 198 2.53 -6.37 -7.29
N PHE A 199 3.06 -5.64 -6.31
CA PHE A 199 4.48 -5.57 -6.05
C PHE A 199 4.91 -6.60 -5.00
N SER A 200 6.03 -7.29 -5.24
CA SER A 200 6.67 -8.13 -4.24
C SER A 200 7.22 -7.24 -3.13
N ALA A 201 6.43 -7.20 -2.07
CA ALA A 201 6.88 -7.38 -0.71
C ALA A 201 8.38 -7.73 -0.55
N SER A 202 9.15 -6.87 0.14
CA SER A 202 10.53 -7.18 0.51
C SER A 202 10.54 -7.78 1.90
N ASP A 203 11.15 -8.95 2.09
CA ASP A 203 11.36 -9.51 3.42
C ASP A 203 12.34 -8.62 4.20
N ASN A 204 11.89 -7.94 5.24
CA ASN A 204 12.66 -7.00 6.03
C ASN A 204 13.07 -7.60 7.39
N LEU A 205 14.27 -7.25 7.86
CA LEU A 205 14.69 -7.43 9.25
C LEU A 205 14.71 -6.05 9.91
N ILE A 206 13.81 -5.83 10.87
CA ILE A 206 13.64 -4.56 11.56
C ILE A 206 13.83 -4.81 13.06
N GLN A 207 14.68 -4.00 13.70
CA GLN A 207 15.01 -4.14 15.11
C GLN A 207 14.82 -2.80 15.81
N GLY A 208 13.95 -2.79 16.82
CA GLY A 208 13.89 -1.77 17.86
C GLY A 208 15.01 -2.00 18.87
N ASP A 209 15.43 -0.90 19.50
CA ASP A 209 16.57 -0.87 20.41
C ASP A 209 16.06 -0.76 21.85
N VAL A 210 16.34 0.36 22.52
CA VAL A 210 15.85 0.65 23.86
C VAL A 210 14.87 1.81 23.74
N GLY A 211 13.66 1.62 24.25
CA GLY A 211 12.59 2.60 24.17
C GLY A 211 11.28 1.95 23.76
N ASN A 212 10.22 2.76 23.67
CA ASN A 212 8.96 2.28 23.14
C ASN A 212 8.95 2.55 21.63
N ASP A 213 9.16 1.51 20.85
CA ASP A 213 9.30 1.56 19.41
C ASP A 213 7.97 1.28 18.70
N THR A 214 7.88 1.71 17.44
CA THR A 214 6.75 1.41 16.56
C THR A 214 7.32 0.95 15.23
N LEU A 215 7.26 -0.36 15.00
CA LEU A 215 7.93 -1.05 13.91
C LEU A 215 6.90 -1.49 12.87
N SER A 216 7.21 -1.32 11.58
CA SER A 216 6.34 -1.78 10.49
C SER A 216 7.14 -2.47 9.39
N GLY A 217 6.80 -3.72 9.10
CA GLY A 217 7.44 -4.54 8.04
C GLY A 217 6.96 -4.17 6.64
N GLY A 218 5.68 -3.83 6.52
CA GLY A 218 5.06 -3.55 5.22
C GLY A 218 4.65 -4.84 4.53
N ALA A 219 4.72 -4.88 3.20
CA ALA A 219 4.50 -6.14 2.49
C ALA A 219 5.81 -6.94 2.53
N GLY A 220 5.78 -8.20 2.95
CA GLY A 220 7.00 -8.97 3.21
C GLY A 220 6.74 -10.22 4.03
N ASN A 221 7.62 -11.22 3.98
CA ASN A 221 7.79 -12.12 5.11
C ASN A 221 8.80 -11.47 6.07
N ASP A 222 8.31 -10.55 6.89
CA ASP A 222 9.17 -9.68 7.68
C ASP A 222 9.56 -10.32 9.02
N THR A 223 10.68 -9.87 9.58
CA THR A 223 11.13 -10.17 10.93
C THR A 223 11.25 -8.87 11.71
N LEU A 224 10.39 -8.65 12.70
CA LEU A 224 10.41 -7.48 13.59
C LEU A 224 10.82 -7.92 15.00
N VAL A 225 11.76 -7.21 15.60
CA VAL A 225 12.22 -7.42 16.99
C VAL A 225 12.06 -6.10 17.74
N GLY A 226 11.20 -6.03 18.77
CA GLY A 226 10.88 -4.81 19.52
C GLY A 226 12.04 -4.34 20.40
N GLY A 227 12.59 -5.24 21.23
CA GLY A 227 13.76 -4.93 22.04
C GLY A 227 13.39 -4.68 23.50
N LEU A 228 13.86 -3.58 24.09
CA LEU A 228 13.50 -3.19 25.47
C LEU A 228 12.49 -2.05 25.46
N GLY A 229 11.31 -2.25 26.05
CA GLY A 229 10.30 -1.21 26.17
C GLY A 229 8.92 -1.73 25.80
N ASN A 230 7.94 -0.84 25.69
CA ASN A 230 6.60 -1.22 25.27
C ASN A 230 6.42 -0.90 23.79
N ASP A 231 6.43 -1.93 22.95
CA ASP A 231 6.54 -1.79 21.51
C ASP A 231 5.23 -2.03 20.78
N VAL A 232 5.13 -1.45 19.59
CA VAL A 232 4.02 -1.67 18.65
C VAL A 232 4.57 -2.27 17.36
N LEU A 233 4.17 -3.51 17.06
CA LEU A 233 4.69 -4.29 15.93
C LEU A 233 3.60 -4.47 14.86
N MET A 234 3.88 -4.00 13.65
CA MET A 234 2.99 -4.10 12.48
C MET A 234 3.67 -4.91 11.38
N GLY A 235 3.48 -6.23 11.39
CA GLY A 235 3.97 -7.11 10.31
C GLY A 235 3.29 -6.83 8.97
N MET A 236 2.07 -6.29 8.97
CA MET A 236 1.28 -6.05 7.74
C MET A 236 1.21 -7.33 6.88
N ALA A 237 1.29 -7.22 5.54
CA ALA A 237 0.99 -8.32 4.64
C ALA A 237 2.17 -9.28 4.43
N GLY A 238 1.95 -10.57 4.65
CA GLY A 238 2.88 -11.68 4.40
C GLY A 238 3.08 -12.57 5.62
N ASN A 239 4.05 -13.47 5.58
CA ASN A 239 4.29 -14.41 6.69
C ASN A 239 5.37 -13.88 7.62
N ASN A 240 4.96 -13.22 8.69
CA ASN A 240 5.87 -12.46 9.54
C ASN A 240 6.35 -13.25 10.77
N GLN A 241 7.53 -12.90 11.26
CA GLN A 241 8.07 -13.27 12.56
C GLN A 241 8.15 -12.01 13.42
N LEU A 242 7.38 -11.95 14.51
CA LEU A 242 7.37 -10.79 15.40
C LEU A 242 7.87 -11.22 16.79
N ASP A 243 8.80 -10.48 17.36
CA ASP A 243 9.28 -10.68 18.72
C ASP A 243 9.15 -9.35 19.47
N GLY A 244 8.25 -9.25 20.45
CA GLY A 244 8.06 -7.99 21.20
C GLY A 244 9.28 -7.67 22.07
N GLY A 245 9.80 -8.68 22.77
CA GLY A 245 10.98 -8.52 23.63
C GLY A 245 10.58 -8.29 25.09
N ASP A 246 11.29 -7.39 25.77
CA ASP A 246 11.03 -7.09 27.18
C ASP A 246 10.08 -5.89 27.29
N GLY A 247 8.87 -6.12 27.77
CA GLY A 247 7.96 -5.04 28.14
C GLY A 247 6.50 -5.44 27.99
N TYR A 248 5.66 -4.49 27.59
CA TYR A 248 4.27 -4.75 27.22
C TYR A 248 4.08 -4.39 25.75
N ASP A 249 4.00 -5.42 24.92
CA ASP A 249 4.10 -5.30 23.47
C ASP A 249 2.77 -5.63 22.79
N ILE A 250 2.51 -4.91 21.70
CA ILE A 250 1.26 -4.98 20.96
C ILE A 250 1.56 -5.31 19.50
N ALA A 251 1.08 -6.47 19.02
CA ALA A 251 1.02 -6.75 17.60
C ALA A 251 -0.29 -6.20 17.00
N VAL A 252 -0.20 -5.41 15.93
CA VAL A 252 -1.36 -4.80 15.26
C VAL A 252 -1.64 -5.52 13.95
N LEU A 253 -2.92 -5.85 13.73
CA LEU A 253 -3.45 -6.56 12.56
C LEU A 253 -4.36 -5.61 11.77
N SER A 254 -4.39 -5.73 10.44
CA SER A 254 -5.09 -4.77 9.57
C SER A 254 -6.62 -4.90 9.61
N GLY A 255 -7.13 -6.11 9.87
CA GLY A 255 -8.55 -6.46 9.79
C GLY A 255 -9.25 -6.65 11.14
N ASN A 256 -10.53 -7.02 11.05
CA ASN A 256 -11.37 -7.35 12.20
C ASN A 256 -11.03 -8.74 12.74
N ARG A 257 -11.26 -8.99 14.04
CA ARG A 257 -10.94 -10.28 14.69
C ARG A 257 -11.57 -11.47 13.96
N ALA A 258 -12.75 -11.32 13.38
CA ALA A 258 -13.44 -12.40 12.66
C ALA A 258 -12.72 -12.89 11.39
N GLU A 259 -11.78 -12.10 10.85
CA GLU A 259 -11.01 -12.40 9.63
C GLU A 259 -9.75 -13.24 9.90
N TYR A 260 -9.47 -13.54 11.18
CA TYR A 260 -8.27 -14.26 11.60
C TYR A 260 -8.56 -15.47 12.48
N THR A 261 -7.72 -16.49 12.32
CA THR A 261 -7.54 -17.58 13.28
C THR A 261 -6.33 -17.30 14.15
N VAL A 262 -6.45 -17.51 15.47
CA VAL A 262 -5.38 -17.28 16.45
C VAL A 262 -5.16 -18.58 17.20
N ASP A 263 -3.96 -19.14 17.06
CA ASP A 263 -3.52 -20.37 17.71
C ASP A 263 -2.41 -20.05 18.72
N PHE A 264 -2.63 -20.42 19.99
CA PHE A 264 -1.65 -20.31 21.05
C PHE A 264 -0.87 -21.62 21.18
N ILE A 265 0.44 -21.57 20.93
CA ILE A 265 1.34 -22.73 20.90
C ILE A 265 2.50 -22.47 21.86
N GLY A 266 2.29 -22.77 23.15
CA GLY A 266 3.25 -22.39 24.20
C GLY A 266 3.33 -20.87 24.34
N ASP A 267 4.56 -20.33 24.32
CA ASP A 267 4.83 -18.88 24.36
C ASP A 267 4.72 -18.21 22.98
N THR A 268 4.37 -18.98 21.95
CA THR A 268 4.20 -18.50 20.58
C THR A 268 2.72 -18.30 20.25
N VAL A 269 2.40 -17.17 19.64
CA VAL A 269 1.08 -16.88 19.08
C VAL A 269 1.17 -16.95 17.57
N LYS A 270 0.39 -17.82 16.94
CA LYS A 270 0.27 -17.90 15.49
C LYS A 270 -1.05 -17.28 15.06
N VAL A 271 -1.00 -16.26 14.21
CA VAL A 271 -2.17 -15.58 13.66
C VAL A 271 -2.19 -15.80 12.15
N ALA A 272 -3.28 -16.35 11.62
CA ALA A 272 -3.46 -16.51 10.18
C ALA A 272 -4.76 -15.82 9.74
N GLY A 273 -4.71 -15.06 8.65
CA GLY A 273 -5.88 -14.35 8.12
C GLY A 273 -5.61 -13.65 6.80
N VAL A 274 -6.27 -12.50 6.60
CA VAL A 274 -6.22 -11.73 5.34
C VAL A 274 -4.83 -11.19 5.00
N ASP A 275 -3.99 -10.98 6.02
CA ASP A 275 -2.61 -10.49 5.85
C ASP A 275 -1.58 -11.63 5.75
N GLY A 276 -1.98 -12.89 5.62
CA GLY A 276 -1.05 -14.03 5.67
C GLY A 276 -0.92 -14.65 7.06
N VAL A 277 0.23 -15.27 7.36
CA VAL A 277 0.47 -16.04 8.59
C VAL A 277 1.62 -15.45 9.40
N SER A 278 1.30 -14.79 10.51
CA SER A 278 2.29 -14.26 11.44
C SER A 278 2.52 -15.20 12.62
N VAL A 279 3.78 -15.35 13.01
CA VAL A 279 4.23 -16.09 14.20
C VAL A 279 4.86 -15.08 15.15
N MET A 280 4.39 -15.04 16.39
CA MET A 280 4.72 -13.99 17.34
C MET A 280 5.21 -14.59 18.66
N THR A 281 6.23 -13.99 19.27
CA THR A 281 6.73 -14.30 20.62
C THR A 281 6.81 -13.03 21.45
N HIS A 282 6.71 -13.16 22.76
CA HIS A 282 6.80 -12.03 23.70
C HIS A 282 5.90 -10.84 23.30
N VAL A 283 4.66 -11.14 22.95
CA VAL A 283 3.62 -10.12 22.68
C VAL A 283 2.53 -10.35 23.71
N GLU A 284 2.05 -9.29 24.36
CA GLU A 284 1.01 -9.33 25.40
C GLU A 284 -0.39 -8.99 24.88
N ALA A 285 -0.48 -8.35 23.70
CA ALA A 285 -1.76 -8.08 23.07
C ALA A 285 -1.74 -8.13 21.54
N LEU A 286 -2.84 -8.63 20.96
CA LEU A 286 -3.20 -8.47 19.56
C LEU A 286 -4.23 -7.35 19.43
N GLN A 287 -3.93 -6.32 18.65
CA GLN A 287 -4.88 -5.27 18.28
C GLN A 287 -5.44 -5.55 16.88
N PHE A 288 -6.73 -5.89 16.82
CA PHE A 288 -7.51 -5.94 15.58
C PHE A 288 -8.21 -4.60 15.37
N SER A 289 -8.78 -4.37 14.18
CA SER A 289 -9.51 -3.14 13.86
C SER A 289 -10.77 -2.93 14.72
N ASP A 290 -11.41 -4.00 15.19
CA ASP A 290 -12.64 -3.98 15.97
C ASP A 290 -12.44 -4.24 17.47
N MET A 291 -11.35 -4.91 17.87
CA MET A 291 -11.10 -5.24 19.27
C MET A 291 -9.63 -5.56 19.58
N ARG A 292 -9.29 -5.57 20.86
CA ARG A 292 -8.00 -6.06 21.37
C ARG A 292 -8.17 -7.39 22.09
N VAL A 293 -7.24 -8.31 21.89
CA VAL A 293 -7.20 -9.64 22.52
C VAL A 293 -5.88 -9.78 23.27
N SER A 294 -5.94 -10.14 24.56
CA SER A 294 -4.74 -10.45 25.35
C SER A 294 -4.17 -11.80 24.89
N THR A 295 -2.85 -11.87 24.72
CA THR A 295 -2.14 -13.09 24.34
C THR A 295 -1.51 -13.81 25.52
N SER A 296 -1.36 -13.10 26.64
CA SER A 296 -0.92 -13.69 27.89
C SER A 296 -1.92 -14.73 28.38
N THR A 297 -1.44 -15.95 28.63
CA THR A 297 -2.19 -17.00 29.34
C THR A 297 -2.41 -16.66 30.83
N GLY A 298 -1.85 -15.53 31.30
CA GLY A 298 -2.13 -14.92 32.59
C GLY A 298 -2.53 -13.44 32.44
N ALA A 299 -3.64 -13.07 33.09
CA ALA A 299 -4.25 -11.74 33.13
C ALA A 299 -4.88 -11.25 31.82
N ILE A 300 -6.15 -11.63 31.62
CA ILE A 300 -7.06 -10.93 30.72
C ILE A 300 -7.30 -9.52 31.30
N MET A 301 -6.76 -8.47 30.70
CA MET A 301 -7.26 -7.11 30.94
C MET A 301 -8.46 -6.88 30.03
N VAL A 302 -9.69 -7.11 30.52
CA VAL A 302 -10.91 -6.63 29.85
C VAL A 302 -11.15 -5.19 30.30
N ASP A 303 -11.18 -4.25 29.36
CA ASP A 303 -11.43 -2.81 29.62
C ASP A 303 -12.88 -2.49 30.06
N ALA A 304 -13.73 -3.49 30.28
CA ALA A 304 -15.02 -3.30 30.96
C ALA A 304 -15.63 -4.65 31.38
N VAL A 305 -15.64 -4.91 32.69
CA VAL A 305 -16.60 -5.87 33.27
C VAL A 305 -17.72 -5.08 33.92
N GLN A 306 -18.92 -5.19 33.36
CA GLN A 306 -20.12 -4.65 34.00
C GLN A 306 -20.63 -5.62 35.06
N HIS A 307 -20.75 -5.13 36.29
CA HIS A 307 -21.49 -5.81 37.35
C HIS A 307 -22.61 -4.88 37.84
N GLY A 308 -23.87 -5.30 37.70
CA GLY A 308 -25.03 -4.51 38.15
C GLY A 308 -25.19 -3.14 37.49
N GLY A 309 -24.60 -2.92 36.31
CA GLY A 309 -24.66 -1.64 35.59
C GLY A 309 -23.60 -0.60 35.97
N VAL A 310 -22.58 -0.96 36.75
CA VAL A 310 -21.47 -0.06 37.10
C VAL A 310 -20.19 -0.49 36.39
N ALA A 311 -19.55 0.44 35.69
CA ALA A 311 -18.23 0.24 35.07
C ALA A 311 -17.14 0.32 36.14
N LEU A 312 -16.31 -0.72 36.24
CA LEU A 312 -15.19 -0.81 37.20
C LEU A 312 -13.86 -0.44 36.54
N ALA A 313 -13.73 0.79 36.06
CA ALA A 313 -12.48 1.28 35.49
C ALA A 313 -11.36 1.27 36.55
N GLY A 314 -10.32 0.45 36.34
CA GLY A 314 -9.09 0.44 37.15
C GLY A 314 -9.17 -0.20 38.55
N LYS A 315 -10.24 -0.96 38.86
CA LYS A 315 -10.43 -1.59 40.20
C LYS A 315 -10.64 -3.10 40.18
N ALA A 316 -10.44 -3.72 39.03
CA ALA A 316 -10.50 -5.16 38.85
C ALA A 316 -9.13 -5.69 38.39
N GLN A 317 -8.72 -6.83 38.92
CA GLN A 317 -7.51 -7.55 38.56
C GLN A 317 -7.87 -9.00 38.26
N TYR A 318 -7.13 -9.60 37.33
CA TYR A 318 -7.29 -11.00 36.97
C TYR A 318 -6.02 -11.77 37.31
N ALA A 319 -6.14 -12.81 38.12
CA ALA A 319 -5.02 -13.65 38.52
C ALA A 319 -5.51 -15.08 38.75
N ASP A 320 -4.70 -16.09 38.40
CA ASP A 320 -4.95 -17.47 38.78
C ASP A 320 -4.58 -17.65 40.26
N ILE A 321 -5.57 -17.55 41.15
CA ILE A 321 -5.33 -17.57 42.60
C ILE A 321 -5.28 -18.99 43.13
N ASN A 322 -6.03 -19.89 42.50
CA ASN A 322 -6.17 -21.28 42.95
C ASN A 322 -5.19 -22.24 42.25
N GLY A 323 -4.44 -21.77 41.24
CA GLY A 323 -3.44 -22.53 40.50
C GLY A 323 -4.05 -23.53 39.53
N ASP A 324 -5.30 -23.32 39.10
CA ASP A 324 -6.01 -24.22 38.18
C ASP A 324 -5.78 -23.89 36.69
N GLY A 325 -4.96 -22.88 36.42
CA GLY A 325 -4.63 -22.41 35.08
C GLY A 325 -5.68 -21.46 34.49
N LYS A 326 -6.64 -20.97 35.28
CA LYS A 326 -7.66 -20.02 34.85
C LYS A 326 -7.54 -18.72 35.64
N ALA A 327 -7.67 -17.60 34.93
CA ALA A 327 -7.64 -16.29 35.58
C ALA A 327 -8.95 -16.02 36.34
N ASP A 328 -8.88 -15.94 37.67
CA ASP A 328 -9.98 -15.53 38.54
C ASP A 328 -10.14 -14.01 38.55
N LEU A 329 -11.36 -13.53 38.85
CA LEU A 329 -11.66 -12.10 38.92
C LEU A 329 -11.58 -11.61 40.37
N ILE A 330 -10.70 -10.63 40.63
CA ILE A 330 -10.60 -9.89 41.88
C ILE A 330 -11.06 -8.46 41.63
N TYR A 331 -11.92 -7.90 42.49
CA TYR A 331 -12.30 -6.50 42.39
C TYR A 331 -12.63 -5.87 43.74
N GLN A 332 -12.47 -4.54 43.81
CA GLN A 332 -12.98 -3.75 44.93
C GLN A 332 -14.38 -3.23 44.60
N GLY A 333 -15.37 -3.61 45.41
CA GLY A 333 -16.74 -3.13 45.30
C GLY A 333 -16.87 -1.64 45.65
N GLY A 334 -18.00 -1.03 45.29
CA GLY A 334 -18.32 0.38 45.65
C GLY A 334 -18.47 0.63 47.15
N ASP A 335 -18.39 -0.42 47.96
CA ASP A 335 -18.42 -0.46 49.41
C ASP A 335 -17.02 -0.62 50.04
N ASN A 336 -15.96 -0.43 49.24
CA ASN A 336 -14.55 -0.64 49.60
C ASN A 336 -14.19 -2.09 49.99
N ARG A 337 -15.08 -3.07 49.82
CA ARG A 337 -14.77 -4.49 50.13
C ARG A 337 -14.17 -5.20 48.93
N PHE A 338 -13.30 -6.17 49.19
CA PHE A 338 -12.69 -6.98 48.15
C PHE A 338 -13.48 -8.26 47.90
N TRP A 339 -13.68 -8.57 46.62
CA TRP A 339 -14.47 -9.69 46.14
C TRP A 339 -13.64 -10.54 45.18
N LEU A 340 -13.86 -11.85 45.24
CA LEU A 340 -13.28 -12.86 44.36
C LEU A 340 -14.39 -13.61 43.65
N SER A 341 -14.24 -13.81 42.35
CA SER A 341 -15.05 -14.74 41.58
C SER A 341 -14.17 -15.68 40.78
N GLU A 342 -14.28 -16.98 41.06
CA GLU A 342 -13.50 -18.01 40.39
C GLU A 342 -13.97 -18.23 38.95
N SER A 343 -13.01 -18.47 38.05
CA SER A 343 -13.29 -18.72 36.65
C SER A 343 -13.76 -20.16 36.40
N THR A 344 -14.87 -20.31 35.69
CA THR A 344 -15.33 -21.64 35.22
C THR A 344 -14.70 -22.01 33.87
N GLY A 345 -14.02 -21.06 33.21
CA GLY A 345 -13.51 -21.17 31.83
C GLY A 345 -14.48 -20.68 30.76
N SER A 346 -15.79 -20.60 31.06
CA SER A 346 -16.82 -20.00 30.19
C SER A 346 -17.55 -18.82 30.85
N GLY A 347 -17.13 -18.46 32.06
CA GLY A 347 -17.69 -17.38 32.86
C GLY A 347 -17.08 -17.39 34.26
N PHE A 348 -17.76 -16.75 35.21
CA PHE A 348 -17.35 -16.70 36.61
C PHE A 348 -18.45 -17.27 37.50
N VAL A 349 -18.07 -17.85 38.64
CA VAL A 349 -19.04 -18.26 39.66
C VAL A 349 -19.69 -17.02 40.32
N ALA A 350 -20.56 -17.24 41.30
CA ALA A 350 -21.06 -16.13 42.09
C ALA A 350 -19.90 -15.55 42.94
N PRO A 351 -19.64 -14.23 42.89
CA PRO A 351 -18.55 -13.64 43.64
C PRO A 351 -18.79 -13.76 45.15
N HIS A 352 -17.72 -13.99 45.89
CA HIS A 352 -17.73 -14.03 47.35
C HIS A 352 -16.72 -13.02 47.91
N MET A 353 -17.01 -12.52 49.11
CA MET A 353 -16.22 -11.48 49.76
C MET A 353 -14.97 -12.10 50.39
N VAL A 354 -13.80 -11.54 50.13
CA VAL A 354 -12.49 -12.08 50.58
C VAL A 354 -11.91 -11.27 51.73
N VAL A 355 -12.13 -9.95 51.78
CA VAL A 355 -11.66 -9.06 52.86
C VAL A 355 -12.71 -8.02 53.19
N ALA A 356 -13.00 -7.85 54.49
CA ALA A 356 -13.72 -6.71 55.05
C ALA A 356 -12.72 -5.82 55.81
N GLU A 357 -12.61 -4.53 55.47
CA GLU A 357 -11.88 -3.59 56.34
C GLU A 357 -12.64 -3.47 57.67
N GLY A 358 -12.04 -3.99 58.75
CA GLY A 358 -12.59 -3.88 60.10
C GLY A 358 -12.13 -4.97 61.07
N GLY A 359 -10.83 -5.05 61.33
CA GLY A 359 -10.28 -5.85 62.43
C GLY A 359 -8.79 -6.07 62.25
N THR A 360 -7.99 -5.45 63.13
CA THR A 360 -6.54 -5.66 63.29
C THR A 360 -6.15 -7.12 63.44
#